data_AF-A0A9X3DWZ3-F1
#
_entry.id   AF-A0A9X3DWZ3-F1
#
_cell.length_a   1.000
_cell.length_b   1.000
_cell.length_c   1.000
_cell.angle_alpha   90.00
_cell.angle_beta   90.00
_cell.angle_gamma   90.00
#
_symmetry.space_group_name_H-M   'P 1'
#
loop_
_entity.id
_entity.type
_entity.pdbx_description
1 polymer ?
#
loop_
_entity_poly.entity_id
_entity_poly.type
_entity_poly.pdbx_seq_one_letter_code
_entity_poly.pdbx_strand_id
1 'polypeptide(L)'
;MKNNRKISRLVLARHKDNLDKSIAVQLKYRLNKKIWISDKIIQIEINCVNGLTQYKILSIQHDGLKIIFLYGSVPYIVDLRPV
;
A
#
# COMPACT_ATOMS: atom_id res chain seq x y z
N MET A 1 -11.43 4.58 -24.35
CA MET A 1 -10.39 4.88 -23.33
C MET A 1 -10.57 3.94 -22.15
N LYS A 2 -9.57 3.12 -21.81
CA LYS A 2 -9.67 2.12 -20.74
C LYS A 2 -9.57 2.80 -19.36
N ASN A 3 -10.64 2.68 -18.58
CA ASN A 3 -10.74 3.13 -17.19
C ASN A 3 -9.74 2.37 -16.28
N ASN A 4 -8.50 2.85 -16.20
CA ASN A 4 -7.55 2.45 -15.16
C ASN A 4 -8.00 3.09 -13.84
N ARG A 5 -8.85 2.40 -13.08
CA ARG A 5 -9.41 2.92 -11.82
C ARG A 5 -8.27 3.07 -10.80
N LYS A 6 -7.87 4.31 -10.52
CA LYS A 6 -6.98 4.63 -9.39
C LYS A 6 -7.82 4.47 -8.12
N ILE A 7 -7.43 3.55 -7.26
CA ILE A 7 -8.06 3.32 -5.96
C ILE A 7 -7.24 4.07 -4.92
N SER A 8 -7.92 4.76 -4.01
CA SER A 8 -7.32 5.43 -2.86
C SER A 8 -8.11 5.01 -1.63
N ARG A 9 -7.43 4.50 -0.60
CA ARG A 9 -8.05 4.14 0.68
C ARG A 9 -7.13 4.43 1.84
N LEU A 10 -7.73 4.69 3.00
CA LEU A 10 -7.01 4.75 4.27
C LEU A 10 -6.78 3.33 4.79
N VAL A 11 -5.56 3.05 5.23
CA VAL A 11 -5.17 1.77 5.81
C VAL A 11 -4.32 2.00 7.06
N LEU A 12 -4.34 1.03 7.97
CA LEU A 12 -3.47 1.02 9.12
C LEU A 12 -2.18 0.30 8.77
N ALA A 13 -1.05 0.97 8.97
CA ALA A 13 0.27 0.38 8.90
C ALA A 13 0.78 0.09 10.32
N ARG A 14 1.40 -1.07 10.52
CA ARG A 14 1.99 -1.48 11.80
C ARG A 14 3.51 -1.39 11.73
N HIS A 15 4.14 -0.98 12.81
CA HIS A 15 5.59 -1.00 12.91
C HIS A 15 6.08 -2.45 12.83
N LYS A 16 7.15 -2.70 12.08
CA LYS A 16 7.64 -4.06 11.79
C LYS A 16 7.92 -4.87 13.07
N ASP A 17 8.56 -4.24 14.05
CA ASP A 17 9.03 -4.89 15.28
C ASP A 17 8.19 -4.56 16.53
N ASN A 18 7.12 -3.76 16.41
CA ASN A 18 6.30 -3.34 17.55
C ASN A 18 4.82 -3.23 17.12
N LEU A 19 4.02 -4.23 17.46
CA LEU A 19 2.63 -4.30 17.02
C LEU A 19 1.71 -3.25 17.66
N ASP A 20 2.10 -2.68 18.81
CA ASP A 20 1.37 -1.60 19.48
C ASP A 20 1.56 -0.25 18.78
N LYS A 21 2.61 -0.11 17.97
CA LYS A 21 2.86 1.09 17.16
C LYS A 21 2.21 0.93 15.79
N SER A 22 1.18 1.73 15.56
CA SER A 22 0.51 1.79 14.26
C SER A 22 0.28 3.23 13.81
N ILE A 23 0.23 3.43 12.49
CA ILE A 23 -0.02 4.72 11.87
C ILE A 23 -1.06 4.55 10.75
N ALA A 24 -1.93 5.55 10.58
CA ALA A 24 -2.81 5.61 9.43
C ALA A 24 -2.06 6.17 8.22
N VAL A 25 -2.23 5.55 7.05
CA VAL A 25 -1.64 6.01 5.79
C VAL A 25 -2.67 5.94 4.67
N GLN A 26 -2.46 6.75 3.63
CA GLN A 26 -3.24 6.69 2.41
C GLN A 26 -2.55 5.76 1.40
N LEU A 27 -3.14 4.59 1.18
CA LEU A 27 -2.71 3.65 0.15
C LEU A 27 -3.41 4.00 -1.17
N LYS A 28 -2.62 4.29 -2.21
CA LYS A 28 -3.12 4.48 -3.57
C LYS A 28 -2.56 3.38 -4.46
N TYR A 29 -3.41 2.76 -5.28
CA TYR A 29 -2.97 1.72 -6.20
C TYR A 29 -3.79 1.69 -7.49
N ARG A 30 -3.21 1.07 -8.51
CA ARG A 30 -3.87 0.83 -9.80
C ARG A 30 -3.89 -0.67 -10.11
N LEU A 31 -5.06 -1.18 -10.43
CA LEU A 31 -5.29 -2.56 -10.87
C LEU A 31 -5.29 -2.64 -12.39
N ASN A 32 -4.74 -3.71 -12.96
CA ASN A 32 -4.86 -3.99 -14.39
C ASN A 32 -6.21 -4.64 -14.70
N LYS A 33 -7.12 -3.94 -15.38
CA LYS A 33 -8.34 -4.54 -15.94
C LYS A 33 -8.03 -5.34 -17.23
N LYS A 34 -7.18 -6.36 -17.18
CA LYS A 34 -7.10 -7.36 -18.26
C LYS A 34 -7.85 -8.62 -17.81
N ILE A 35 -8.99 -8.86 -18.44
CA ILE A 35 -9.98 -9.92 -18.16
C ILE A 35 -9.36 -11.35 -18.10
N TRP A 36 -8.14 -11.53 -18.61
CA TRP A 36 -7.48 -12.84 -18.77
C TRP A 36 -6.23 -13.04 -17.92
N ILE A 37 -5.81 -12.03 -17.15
CA ILE A 37 -4.63 -12.11 -16.28
C ILE A 37 -5.07 -11.53 -14.95
N SER A 38 -5.09 -12.36 -13.90
CA SER A 38 -5.37 -11.99 -12.50
C SER A 38 -5.06 -10.52 -12.21
N ASP A 39 -5.95 -9.78 -11.53
CA ASP A 39 -5.83 -8.36 -11.19
C ASP A 39 -4.47 -8.00 -10.55
N LYS A 40 -3.41 -7.86 -11.35
CA LYS A 40 -2.08 -7.51 -10.87
C LYS A 40 -2.05 -6.04 -10.56
N ILE A 41 -1.60 -5.70 -9.35
CA ILE A 41 -1.35 -4.32 -8.96
C ILE A 41 -0.15 -3.81 -9.78
N ILE A 42 -0.36 -2.78 -10.59
CA ILE A 42 0.68 -2.22 -11.49
C ILE A 42 1.46 -1.10 -10.81
N GLN A 43 0.81 -0.39 -9.88
CA GLN A 43 1.38 0.78 -9.23
C GLN A 43 0.85 0.85 -7.80
N ILE A 44 1.75 1.07 -6.84
CA ILE A 44 1.45 1.26 -5.41
C ILE A 44 2.15 2.53 -4.95
N GLU A 45 1.42 3.36 -4.22
CA GLU A 45 1.92 4.55 -3.53
C GLU A 45 1.39 4.50 -2.09
N ILE A 46 2.24 4.77 -1.11
CA ILE A 46 1.86 4.96 0.28
C ILE A 46 2.15 6.42 0.62
N ASN A 47 1.12 7.17 1.00
CA ASN A 47 1.25 8.56 1.39
C ASN A 47 0.80 8.75 2.84
N CYS A 48 1.19 9.85 3.47
CA CYS A 48 0.55 10.32 4.69
C CYS A 48 -0.95 10.57 4.46
N VAL A 49 -1.73 10.63 5.54
CA VAL A 49 -3.20 10.78 5.49
C VAL A 49 -3.64 12.01 4.68
N ASN A 50 -2.92 13.14 4.82
CA ASN A 50 -3.20 14.37 4.07
C ASN A 50 -2.60 14.38 2.64
N GLY A 51 -1.91 13.31 2.24
CA GLY A 51 -1.37 13.14 0.89
C GLY A 51 -0.11 13.96 0.56
N LEU A 52 0.38 14.80 1.48
CA LEU A 52 1.50 15.73 1.26
C LEU A 52 2.88 15.05 1.17
N THR A 53 3.02 13.87 1.75
CA THR A 53 4.28 13.13 1.82
C THR A 53 4.05 11.73 1.28
N GLN A 54 4.85 11.36 0.28
CA GLN A 54 4.92 9.99 -0.22
C GLN A 54 6.05 9.25 0.49
N TYR A 55 5.75 8.05 0.99
CA TYR A 55 6.71 7.21 1.67
C TYR A 55 7.43 6.27 0.70
N LYS A 56 8.70 5.99 1.01
CA LYS A 56 9.53 5.07 0.24
C LYS A 56 9.07 3.63 0.49
N ILE A 57 8.63 2.96 -0.55
CA ILE A 57 8.34 1.52 -0.52
C ILE A 57 9.66 0.75 -0.60
N LEU A 58 9.87 -0.18 0.33
CA LEU A 58 11.04 -1.05 0.37
C LEU A 58 10.78 -2.37 -0.35
N SER A 59 9.60 -2.96 -0.15
CA SER A 59 9.27 -4.27 -0.69
C SER A 59 7.76 -4.46 -0.77
N ILE A 60 7.34 -5.23 -1.77
CA ILE A 60 5.96 -5.68 -1.97
C ILE A 60 6.01 -7.21 -2.02
N GLN A 61 5.26 -7.86 -1.14
CA GLN A 61 5.25 -9.31 -0.94
C GLN A 61 3.83 -9.86 -1.07
N HIS A 62 3.72 -11.18 -1.28
CA HIS A 62 2.44 -11.90 -1.36
C HIS A 62 1.47 -11.28 -2.38
N ASP A 63 1.92 -11.15 -3.64
CA ASP A 63 1.12 -10.59 -4.75
C ASP A 63 0.55 -9.19 -4.49
N GLY A 64 1.23 -8.41 -3.65
CA GLY A 64 0.81 -7.04 -3.32
C GLY A 64 -0.09 -6.91 -2.11
N LEU A 65 -0.31 -8.01 -1.37
CA LEU A 65 -1.08 -8.00 -0.13
C LEU A 65 -0.27 -7.50 1.07
N LYS A 66 1.07 -7.55 1.02
CA LYS A 66 1.93 -7.05 2.09
C LYS A 66 2.91 -6.03 1.54
N ILE A 67 2.85 -4.80 2.04
CA ILE A 67 3.65 -3.67 1.56
C ILE A 67 4.50 -3.15 2.71
N ILE A 68 5.81 -3.12 2.53
CA ILE A 68 6.79 -2.62 3.51
C ILE A 68 7.30 -1.26 3.03
N PHE A 69 7.20 -0.23 3.87
CA PHE A 69 7.60 1.14 3.54
C PHE A 69 8.30 1.82 4.73
N LEU A 70 8.94 2.96 4.47
CA LEU A 70 9.62 3.76 5.49
C LEU A 70 8.78 4.97 5.93
N TYR A 71 8.56 5.08 7.23
CA TYR A 71 8.14 6.31 7.89
C TYR A 71 9.34 6.89 8.64
N GLY A 72 9.94 7.96 8.12
CA GLY A 72 11.29 8.37 8.53
C GLY A 72 12.31 7.28 8.19
N SER A 73 13.07 6.81 9.18
CA SER A 73 14.03 5.70 9.03
C SER A 73 13.47 4.35 9.47
N VAL A 74 12.18 4.29 9.81
CA VAL A 74 11.57 3.13 10.48
C VAL A 74 10.68 2.35 9.51
N PRO A 75 10.81 1.01 9.44
CA PRO A 75 9.98 0.18 8.57
C PRO A 75 8.58 -0.06 9.17
N TYR A 76 7.57 0.22 8.36
CA TYR A 76 6.17 -0.08 8.62
C TYR A 76 5.60 -1.03 7.57
N ILE A 77 4.57 -1.78 7.95
CA ILE A 77 3.95 -2.82 7.15
C ILE A 77 2.46 -2.51 7.01
N VAL A 78 1.98 -2.48 5.77
CA VAL A 78 0.56 -2.57 5.45
C VAL A 78 0.26 -4.01 5.07
N ASP A 79 -0.70 -4.63 5.75
CA ASP A 79 -1.24 -5.94 5.41
C ASP A 79 -2.67 -5.78 4.91
N LEU A 80 -2.93 -6.25 3.69
CA LEU A 80 -4.21 -6.10 2.99
C LEU A 80 -5.01 -7.40 2.96
N ARG A 81 -4.50 -8.46 3.60
CA ARG A 81 -5.25 -9.71 3.76
C ARG A 81 -6.51 -9.44 4.59
N PRO A 82 -7.67 -9.98 4.18
CA PRO A 82 -8.85 -9.97 5.05
C PRO A 82 -8.51 -10.71 6.34
N VAL A 83 -8.88 -10.09 7.48
CA VAL A 83 -8.84 -10.71 8.80
C VAL A 83 -10.03 -11.65 8.93
#